data_AF-A0A661JXL9-F1
#
_entry.id   AF-A0A661JXL9-F1
#
_cell.length_a   1.000
_cell.length_b   1.000
_cell.length_c   1.000
_cell.angle_alpha   90.00
_cell.angle_beta   90.00
_cell.angle_gamma   90.00
#
_symmetry.space_group_name_H-M   'P 1'
#
loop_
_entity.id
_entity.type
_entity.pdbx_description
1 polymer ?
#
loop_
_entity_poly.entity_id
_entity_poly.type
_entity_poly.pdbx_seq_one_letter_code
_entity_poly.pdbx_strand_id
1 'polypeptide(L)' 'MTTNNKDNNSNKQDRAVALGYRRGKDAAPRVKAKGRGRLAEKILALAKANGIP' A
#
# COMPACT_ATOMS: atom_id res chain seq x y z
N MET A 1 -29.67 -6.06 20.58
CA MET A 1 -29.17 -4.92 19.78
C MET A 1 -27.77 -4.60 20.27
N THR A 2 -26.66 -4.76 19.55
CA THR A 2 -26.42 -4.75 18.10
C THR A 2 -25.19 -5.63 17.80
N THR A 3 -25.25 -6.44 16.75
CA THR A 3 -24.15 -7.24 16.19
C THR A 3 -23.28 -6.34 15.32
N ASN A 4 -22.06 -6.02 15.76
CA ASN A 4 -21.06 -5.37 14.89
C ASN A 4 -20.04 -6.41 14.42
N ASN A 5 -20.33 -6.97 13.25
CA ASN A 5 -19.42 -7.73 12.42
C ASN A 5 -18.15 -6.90 12.19
N LYS A 6 -17.07 -7.17 12.94
CA LYS A 6 -15.74 -6.63 12.62
C LYS A 6 -15.21 -7.42 11.44
N ASP A 7 -15.35 -6.81 10.27
CA ASP A 7 -14.91 -7.37 9.01
C ASP A 7 -13.43 -7.79 9.06
N ASN A 8 -13.20 -9.01 8.58
CA ASN A 8 -11.94 -9.74 8.55
C ASN A 8 -10.85 -9.03 7.69
N ASN A 9 -10.23 -7.95 8.18
CA ASN A 9 -9.16 -7.23 7.47
C ASN A 9 -8.04 -6.70 8.38
N SER A 10 -7.81 -7.35 9.52
CA SER A 10 -6.94 -6.85 10.61
C SER A 10 -5.43 -7.04 10.39
N ASN A 11 -4.98 -7.41 9.19
CA ASN A 11 -3.54 -7.66 8.90
C ASN A 11 -3.06 -7.00 7.58
N LYS A 12 -3.83 -6.05 7.03
CA LYS A 12 -3.43 -5.31 5.82
C LYS A 12 -2.78 -3.96 6.12
N GLN A 13 -3.03 -3.40 7.30
CA GLN A 13 -2.47 -2.11 7.75
C GLN A 13 -0.96 -2.21 8.05
N ASP A 14 -0.46 -3.41 8.33
CA ASP A 14 0.95 -3.62 8.65
C ASP A 14 1.85 -3.73 7.42
N ARG A 15 1.34 -3.62 6.19
CA ARG A 15 2.16 -3.81 4.98
C ARG A 15 1.80 -2.79 3.91
N ALA A 16 2.82 -2.23 3.26
CA ALA A 16 2.65 -1.35 2.10
C ALA A 16 3.61 -1.78 0.99
N VAL A 17 3.13 -1.67 -0.25
CA VAL A 17 3.90 -1.95 -1.47
C VAL A 17 3.63 -0.83 -2.46
N ALA A 18 4.68 -0.15 -2.92
CA ALA A 18 4.59 0.83 -3.98
C ALA A 18 4.88 0.16 -5.32
N LEU A 19 3.94 0.26 -6.25
CA LEU A 19 4.06 -0.24 -7.61
C LEU A 19 4.37 0.93 -8.55
N GLY A 20 5.19 0.69 -9.56
CA GLY A 20 5.49 1.66 -10.61
C GLY A 20 5.43 1.01 -11.98
N TYR A 21 4.85 1.71 -12.93
CA TYR A 21 4.72 1.25 -14.31
C TYR A 21 4.92 2.40 -15.29
N ARG A 22 5.77 2.19 -16.30
CA ARG A 22 5.96 3.12 -17.41
C ARG A 22 5.55 2.45 -18.71
N ARG A 23 4.40 2.86 -19.27
CA ARG A 23 3.92 2.36 -20.56
C ARG A 23 4.98 2.59 -21.65
N GLY A 24 5.21 1.58 -22.48
CA GLY A 24 6.19 1.63 -23.58
C GLY A 24 7.65 1.43 -23.15
N LYS A 25 7.94 1.37 -21.85
CA LYS A 25 9.28 1.08 -21.33
C LYS A 25 9.31 -0.20 -20.50
N ASP A 26 8.32 -0.36 -19.62
CA ASP A 26 8.22 -1.53 -18.76
C ASP A 26 7.28 -2.55 -19.40
N ALA A 27 7.72 -3.81 -19.48
CA ALA A 27 6.89 -4.91 -19.96
C ALA A 27 5.74 -5.25 -18.99
N ALA A 28 5.91 -4.94 -17.69
CA ALA A 28 4.92 -5.15 -16.65
C ALA A 28 5.16 -4.19 -15.46
N PRO A 29 4.16 -3.97 -14.59
CA PRO A 29 4.34 -3.23 -13.34
C PRO A 29 5.44 -3.83 -12.46
N ARG A 30 6.25 -2.97 -11.83
CA ARG A 30 7.35 -3.39 -10.96
C ARG A 30 7.17 -2.84 -9.55
N VAL A 31 7.60 -3.62 -8.56
CA VAL A 31 7.65 -3.17 -7.17
C VAL A 31 8.81 -2.17 -7.01
N LYS A 32 8.49 -0.95 -6.57
CA LYS A 32 9.46 0.12 -6.29
C LYS A 32 9.84 0.16 -4.81
N ALA A 33 8.89 -0.11 -3.92
CA ALA A 33 9.13 -0.21 -2.48
C ALA A 33 8.21 -1.27 -1.87
N LYS A 34 8.68 -1.92 -0.81
CA LYS A 34 7.87 -2.83 0.02
C LYS A 34 8.29 -2.70 1.47
N GLY A 35 7.34 -2.73 2.39
CA GLY A 35 7.62 -2.53 3.80
C GLY A 35 6.51 -3.04 4.70
N ARG A 36 6.84 -3.16 5.99
CA ARG A 36 5.90 -3.56 7.04
C ARG A 36 6.00 -2.66 8.27
N GLY A 37 4.94 -2.60 9.08
CA GLY A 37 4.84 -1.77 10.30
C GLY A 37 5.21 -0.31 10.03
N ARG A 38 6.12 0.26 10.82
CA ARG A 38 6.60 1.65 10.64
C ARG A 38 7.12 1.97 9.25
N LEU A 39 7.69 0.99 8.53
CA LEU A 39 8.14 1.21 7.16
C LEU A 39 6.96 1.31 6.19
N ALA A 40 5.88 0.55 6.43
CA ALA A 40 4.66 0.65 5.64
C ALA A 40 3.99 2.03 5.83
N GLU A 41 3.94 2.53 7.06
CA GLU A 41 3.44 3.88 7.38
C GLU A 41 4.22 4.96 6.63
N LYS A 42 5.57 4.88 6.61
CA LYS A 42 6.41 5.81 5.86
C LYS A 42 6.16 5.75 4.35
N ILE A 43 5.98 4.55 3.79
CA ILE A 43 5.67 4.38 2.37
C ILE A 43 4.33 5.05 2.03
N LEU A 44 3.29 4.85 2.86
CA LEU A 44 1.98 5.47 2.68
C LEU A 44 2.01 6.99 2.86
N ALA A 45 2.76 7.49 3.85
CA ALA A 45 2.92 8.93 4.07
C ALA A 45 3.58 9.60 2.87
N LEU A 46 4.62 8.98 2.31
CA LEU A 46 5.30 9.48 1.11
C LEU A 46 4.39 9.42 -0.12
N ALA A 47 3.64 8.33 -0.30
CA ALA A 47 2.69 8.21 -1.40
C ALA A 47 1.64 9.34 -1.34
N LYS A 48 1.02 9.55 -0.18
CA LYS A 48 0.04 10.63 0.06
C LYS A 48 0.63 12.02 -0.21
N ALA A 49 1.84 12.28 0.29
CA ALA A 49 2.52 13.57 0.07
C ALA A 49 2.78 13.86 -1.42
N ASN A 50 2.95 12.82 -2.23
CA ASN A 50 3.17 12.94 -3.68
C ASN A 50 1.87 12.73 -4.49
N GLY A 51 0.71 12.61 -3.84
CA GLY A 51 -0.57 12.37 -4.51
C GLY A 51 -0.67 11.01 -5.20
N ILE A 52 0.11 10.01 -4.75
CA ILE A 52 0.14 8.66 -5.31
C ILE A 52 -0.89 7.79 -4.55
N PRO A 53 -1.82 7.14 -5.28
CA PRO A 53 -2.83 6.26 -4.69
C PRO A 53 -2.30 4.88 -4.28
#